data_AF-A0A561T5I4-F1
#
_entry.id   AF-A0A561T5I4-F1
#
_cell.length_a   1.000
_cell.length_b   1.000
_cell.length_c   1.000
_cell.angle_alpha   90.00
_cell.angle_beta   90.00
_cell.angle_gamma   90.00
#
_symmetry.space_group_name_H-M   'P 1'
#
loop_
_entity.id
_entity.type
_entity.pdbx_description
1 polymer ?
#
loop_
_entity_poly.entity_id
_entity_poly.type
_entity_poly.pdbx_seq_one_letter_code
_entity_poly.pdbx_strand_id
1 'polypeptide(L)'
;MTAPVECVILDIPDGLRLDLLGLVVEVGRVRIVADRAGLLGGLLASLTCGGAAAADRLEAMAQMIRTQEGAAREGGQPEPEPASAS
;
A
#
# COMPACT_ATOMS: atom_id res chain seq x y z
N MET A 1 -29.45 9.23 14.60
CA MET A 1 -28.62 8.89 13.42
C MET A 1 -27.16 9.03 13.84
N THR A 2 -26.46 7.92 14.05
CA THR A 2 -25.02 7.93 14.37
C THR A 2 -24.25 8.22 13.08
N ALA A 3 -23.48 9.32 13.07
CA ALA A 3 -22.58 9.61 11.96
C ALA A 3 -21.61 8.44 11.75
N PRO A 4 -21.25 8.10 10.50
CA PRO A 4 -20.27 7.05 10.24
C PRO A 4 -18.95 7.40 10.95
N VAL A 5 -18.43 6.47 11.73
CA VAL A 5 -17.15 6.64 12.42
C VAL A 5 -16.06 6.64 11.35
N GLU A 6 -15.44 7.80 11.12
CA GLU A 6 -14.33 7.95 10.18
C GLU A 6 -13.10 7.19 10.69
N CYS A 7 -12.42 6.45 9.80
CA CYS A 7 -11.12 5.87 10.12
C CYS A 7 -10.05 6.95 9.90
N VAL A 8 -9.79 7.70 10.97
CA VAL A 8 -8.69 8.66 11.02
C VAL A 8 -7.39 7.89 11.14
N ILE A 9 -6.55 7.98 10.13
CA ILE A 9 -5.26 7.28 10.07
C ILE A 9 -4.20 8.08 10.82
N LEU A 10 -4.21 9.40 10.65
CA LEU A 10 -3.26 10.32 11.24
C LEU A 10 -3.94 11.67 11.43
N ASP A 11 -3.89 12.23 12.63
CA ASP A 11 -4.27 13.62 12.91
C ASP A 11 -3.12 14.26 13.70
N ILE A 12 -2.50 15.27 13.09
CA ILE A 12 -1.49 16.12 13.71
C ILE A 12 -2.10 17.51 13.82
N PRO A 13 -2.80 17.80 14.94
CA PRO A 13 -3.60 19.01 15.06
C PRO A 13 -2.76 20.28 15.08
N ASP A 14 -1.59 20.23 15.72
CA ASP A 14 -0.65 21.35 15.84
C ASP A 14 0.31 21.45 14.64
N GLY A 15 0.18 20.54 13.67
CA GLY A 15 1.04 20.48 12.50
C GLY A 15 2.44 19.93 12.76
N LEU A 16 3.34 20.10 11.80
CA LEU A 16 4.72 19.60 11.84
C LEU A 16 5.69 20.77 11.68
N ARG A 17 6.65 20.87 12.60
CA ARG A 17 7.81 21.76 12.44
C ARG A 17 9.03 20.93 12.09
N LEU A 18 9.64 21.23 10.96
CA LEU A 18 10.84 20.55 10.46
C LEU A 18 12.00 21.54 10.42
N ASP A 19 13.15 21.16 10.97
CA ASP A 19 14.41 21.87 10.78
C ASP A 19 15.23 21.15 9.71
N LEU A 20 15.27 21.73 8.51
CA LEU A 20 15.96 21.18 7.35
C LEU A 20 17.34 21.84 7.22
N LEU A 21 18.20 21.64 8.22
CA LEU A 21 19.57 22.15 8.28
C LEU A 21 19.63 23.69 8.25
N GLY A 22 18.77 24.34 9.01
CA GLY A 22 18.70 25.81 9.09
C GLY A 22 17.57 26.44 8.26
N LEU A 23 16.81 25.65 7.50
CA LEU A 23 15.51 26.04 6.95
C LEU A 23 14.40 25.48 7.84
N VAL A 24 13.74 26.36 8.59
CA VAL A 24 12.57 25.99 9.42
C VAL A 24 11.32 26.03 8.55
N VAL A 25 10.64 24.89 8.42
CA VAL A 25 9.38 24.75 7.69
C VAL A 25 8.28 24.33 8.66
N GLU A 26 7.17 25.07 8.64
CA GLU A 26 5.98 24.77 9.43
C GLU A 26 4.86 24.32 8.49
N VAL A 27 4.42 23.07 8.66
CA VAL A 27 3.23 22.51 8.04
C VAL A 27 2.10 22.65 9.05
N GLY A 28 0.98 23.27 8.66
CA GLY A 28 -0.20 23.37 9.52
C GLY A 28 -0.86 22.01 9.80
N ARG A 29 -2.13 22.00 10.21
CA ARG A 29 -2.85 20.76 10.55
C ARG A 29 -2.77 19.73 9.41
N VAL A 30 -2.35 18.50 9.74
CA VAL A 30 -2.35 17.36 8.83
C VAL A 30 -3.37 16.33 9.33
N ARG A 31 -4.42 16.08 8.54
CA ARG A 31 -5.42 15.04 8.84
C ARG A 31 -5.58 14.11 7.64
N ILE A 32 -5.34 12.82 7.85
CA ILE A 32 -5.49 11.76 6.85
C ILE A 32 -6.65 10.86 7.28
N VAL A 33 -7.64 10.72 6.40
CA VAL A 33 -8.81 9.86 6.59
C VAL A 33 -8.84 8.83 5.47
N ALA A 34 -9.07 7.57 5.82
CA ALA A 34 -9.29 6.54 4.82
C ALA A 34 -10.74 6.57 4.30
N ASP A 35 -10.90 6.87 3.02
CA ASP A 35 -12.16 6.62 2.32
C ASP A 35 -12.31 5.13 2.03
N ARG A 36 -13.24 4.49 2.75
CA ARG A 36 -13.48 3.04 2.61
C ARG A 36 -14.11 2.63 1.27
N ALA A 37 -14.63 3.58 0.50
CA ALA A 37 -15.15 3.29 -0.84
C ALA A 37 -14.02 3.13 -1.88
N GLY A 38 -12.86 3.76 -1.65
CA GLY A 38 -11.71 3.66 -2.53
C GLY A 38 -10.79 2.48 -2.19
N LEU A 39 -10.05 1.97 -3.18
CA LEU A 39 -9.11 0.85 -2.99
C LEU A 39 -8.07 1.16 -1.90
N LEU A 40 -7.34 2.27 -2.05
CA LEU A 40 -6.27 2.65 -1.13
C LEU A 40 -6.82 2.97 0.27
N GLY A 41 -7.96 3.68 0.35
CA GLY A 41 -8.57 4.02 1.63
C GLY A 41 -9.16 2.80 2.34
N GLY A 42 -9.78 1.86 1.62
CA GLY A 42 -10.24 0.59 2.17
C GLY A 42 -9.09 -0.27 2.70
N LEU A 43 -7.97 -0.34 1.98
CA LEU A 43 -6.76 -1.04 2.41
C LEU A 43 -6.16 -0.39 3.66
N LEU A 44 -5.93 0.92 3.64
CA LEU A 44 -5.37 1.64 4.79
C LEU A 44 -6.29 1.56 6.00
N ALA A 45 -7.61 1.67 5.83
CA ALA A 45 -8.57 1.48 6.93
C ALA A 45 -8.52 0.07 7.50
N SER A 46 -8.40 -0.95 6.65
CA SER A 46 -8.30 -2.33 7.10
C SER A 46 -7.04 -2.52 7.93
N LEU A 47 -5.90 -1.97 7.52
CA LEU A 47 -4.63 -2.11 8.24
C LEU A 47 -4.58 -1.31 9.55
N THR A 48 -5.04 -0.06 9.51
CA THR A 48 -4.88 0.88 10.64
C THR A 48 -6.04 0.82 11.63
N CYS A 49 -7.25 0.47 11.15
CA CYS A 49 -8.47 0.41 11.96
C CYS A 49 -9.07 -1.01 12.06
N GLY A 50 -8.61 -2.01 11.30
CA GLY A 50 -9.19 -3.36 11.23
C GLY A 50 -8.46 -4.46 12.02
N GLY A 51 -7.31 -4.16 12.63
CA GLY A 51 -6.57 -5.09 13.50
C GLY A 51 -5.79 -6.20 12.78
N ALA A 52 -5.15 -7.10 13.53
CA ALA A 52 -4.20 -8.10 12.99
C ALA A 52 -4.79 -8.99 11.88
N ALA A 53 -6.05 -9.40 12.01
CA ALA A 53 -6.73 -10.23 11.02
C ALA A 53 -6.95 -9.54 9.65
N ALA A 54 -6.84 -8.21 9.59
CA ALA A 54 -6.89 -7.47 8.33
C ALA A 54 -5.51 -7.44 7.63
N ALA A 55 -4.43 -7.37 8.41
CA ALA A 55 -3.07 -7.48 7.90
C ALA A 55 -2.80 -8.88 7.32
N ASP A 56 -3.22 -9.94 8.01
CA ASP A 56 -3.05 -11.32 7.53
C ASP A 56 -3.75 -11.56 6.19
N ARG A 57 -4.95 -10.98 6.01
CA ARG A 57 -5.71 -11.07 4.75
C ARG A 57 -5.02 -10.33 3.61
N LEU A 58 -4.41 -9.19 3.89
CA LEU A 58 -3.64 -8.46 2.88
C LEU A 58 -2.38 -9.22 2.47
N GLU A 59 -1.64 -9.80 3.43
CA GLU A 59 -0.45 -10.58 3.12
C GLU A 59 -0.80 -11.81 2.26
N ALA A 60 -1.90 -12.50 2.59
CA ALA A 60 -2.40 -13.60 1.77
C ALA A 60 -2.73 -13.17 0.33
N MET A 61 -3.33 -11.99 0.15
CA MET A 61 -3.58 -11.42 -1.19
C MET A 61 -2.28 -11.06 -1.92
N ALA A 62 -1.33 -10.45 -1.23
CA ALA A 62 -0.03 -10.09 -1.81
C ALA A 62 0.74 -11.35 -2.25
N GLN A 63 0.70 -12.41 -1.45
CA GLN A 63 1.29 -13.72 -1.78
C GLN A 63 0.67 -14.28 -3.07
N MET A 64 -0.66 -14.22 -3.21
CA MET A 64 -1.36 -14.69 -4.41
C MET A 64 -1.02 -13.88 -5.66
N ILE A 65 -0.77 -12.56 -5.54
CA ILE A 65 -0.39 -11.73 -6.70
C ILE A 65 1.04 -12.09 -7.14
N ARG A 66 1.97 -12.20 -6.19
CA ARG A 66 3.38 -12.57 -6.49
C ARG A 66 3.49 -13.93 -7.17
N THR A 67 2.68 -14.91 -6.77
CA THR A 67 2.70 -16.24 -7.41
C THR A 67 2.14 -16.20 -8.83
N GLN A 68 1.13 -15.39 -9.11
CA GLN A 68 0.60 -15.19 -10.47
C GLN A 68 1.62 -14.50 -11.39
N GLU A 69 2.34 -13.50 -10.89
CA GLU A 69 3.41 -12.81 -11.65
C GLU A 69 4.61 -13.72 -11.93
N GLY A 70 4.98 -14.60 -10.99
CA GLY A 70 6.03 -15.61 -11.18
C GLY A 70 5.68 -16.64 -12.26
N ALA A 71 4.45 -17.15 -12.22
CA ALA A 71 3.95 -18.10 -13.22
C ALA A 71 3.90 -17.50 -14.64
N ALA A 72 3.63 -16.20 -14.77
CA ALA A 72 3.67 -15.50 -16.06
C ALA A 72 5.10 -15.36 -16.63
N ARG A 73 6.14 -15.42 -15.79
CA ARG A 73 7.55 -15.31 -16.21
C ARG A 73 8.18 -16.64 -16.59
N GLU A 74 7.78 -17.75 -15.97
CA GLU A 74 8.30 -19.10 -16.30
C GLU A 74 7.71 -19.70 -17.58
N GLY A 75 6.66 -19.10 -18.16
CA GLY A 75 6.06 -19.53 -19.43
C GLY A 75 6.78 -19.04 -20.70
N GLY A 76 7.87 -18.27 -20.59
CA GLY A 76 8.68 -17.83 -21.73
C GLY A 76 9.63 -18.94 -22.19
N GLN A 77 9.28 -19.63 -23.28
CA GLN A 77 10.05 -20.70 -23.94
C GLN A 77 11.55 -20.38 -24.07
N PRO A 78 12.46 -21.35 -23.83
CA PRO A 78 13.84 -21.25 -24.30
C PRO A 78 13.84 -21.28 -25.83
N GLU A 79 14.48 -20.28 -26.42
CA GLU A 79 14.69 -20.12 -27.86
C GLU A 79 15.45 -21.35 -28.42
N PRO A 80 15.02 -21.96 -29.54
CA PRO A 80 15.71 -23.11 -30.10
C PRO A 80 17.05 -22.70 -30.71
N GLU A 81 18.14 -23.26 -30.15
CA GLU A 81 19.52 -23.14 -30.63
C GLU A 81 19.64 -23.56 -32.10
N PRO A 82 20.15 -22.73 -33.01
CA PRO A 82 20.31 -23.11 -34.41
C PRO A 82 21.51 -24.06 -34.55
N ALA A 83 21.24 -25.29 -34.99
CA ALA A 83 22.24 -26.28 -35.32
C ALA A 83 23.22 -25.77 -36.38
N SER A 84 24.50 -25.72 -36.05
CA SER A 84 25.60 -25.48 -37.00
C SER A 84 25.67 -26.63 -37.99
N ALA A 85 25.43 -26.34 -39.27
CA ALA A 85 25.64 -27.28 -40.37
C ALA A 85 27.14 -27.60 -40.55
N SER A 86 27.40 -28.85 -40.93
CA SER A 86 28.72 -29.44 -41.22
C SER A 86 29.32 -28.98 -42.54
#